data_AF-A0A5N9AV59-F1
#
_entry.id   AF-A0A5N9AV59-F1
#
_cell.length_a   1.000
_cell.length_b   1.000
_cell.length_c   1.000
_cell.angle_alpha   90.00
_cell.angle_beta   90.00
_cell.angle_gamma   90.00
#
_symmetry.space_group_name_H-M   'P 1'
#
loop_
_entity.id
_entity.type
_entity.pdbx_description
1 polymer ?
#
loop_
_entity_poly.entity_id
_entity_poly.type
_entity_poly.pdbx_seq_one_letter_code
_entity_poly.pdbx_strand_id
1 'polypeptide(L)'
;MKPVIKNYRDNENPVLGKEDGVPNYVMLYVQHAPGESSPLHTHPWEHQAFITDGAGILYFGGEEYPIKQGDCIHVPEDIEHQFRNTGDVPMNRVTVNPIRSVE
;
A
#
# COMPACT_ATOMS: atom_id res chain seq x y z
N MET A 1 -16.65 23.16 7.07
CA MET A 1 -15.50 22.31 6.70
C MET A 1 -15.23 22.50 5.22
N LYS A 2 -13.97 22.53 4.79
CA LYS A 2 -13.58 22.53 3.36
C LYS A 2 -13.04 21.14 3.02
N PRO A 3 -13.17 20.66 1.77
CA PRO A 3 -12.55 19.41 1.36
C PRO A 3 -11.02 19.50 1.45
N VAL A 4 -10.38 18.41 1.85
CA VAL A 4 -8.92 18.23 1.70
C VAL A 4 -8.68 17.57 0.35
N ILE A 5 -7.85 18.20 -0.49
CA ILE A 5 -7.49 17.70 -1.82
C ILE A 5 -5.97 17.71 -1.90
N LYS A 6 -5.37 16.53 -2.04
CA LYS A 6 -3.93 16.32 -2.13
C LYS A 6 -3.60 15.46 -3.35
N ASN A 7 -2.46 15.74 -3.98
CA ASN A 7 -1.90 14.91 -5.04
C ASN A 7 -0.71 14.13 -4.46
N TYR A 8 -0.65 12.83 -4.68
CA TYR A 8 0.44 12.00 -4.16
C TYR A 8 1.83 12.41 -4.68
N ARG A 9 1.90 13.11 -5.82
CA ARG A 9 3.17 13.61 -6.38
C ARG A 9 3.75 14.77 -5.58
N ASP A 10 2.89 15.49 -4.87
CA ASP A 10 3.24 16.71 -4.13
C ASP A 10 3.23 16.47 -2.60
N ASN A 11 3.00 15.23 -2.16
CA ASN A 11 2.80 14.88 -0.75
C ASN A 11 3.48 13.54 -0.42
N GLU A 12 4.03 13.44 0.78
CA GLU A 12 4.58 12.18 1.28
C GLU A 12 3.48 11.26 1.80
N ASN A 13 3.82 9.99 2.03
CA ASN A 13 2.92 9.06 2.68
C ASN A 13 2.87 9.30 4.20
N PRO A 14 1.69 9.20 4.83
CA PRO A 14 0.39 9.01 4.21
C PRO A 14 -0.10 10.26 3.47
N VAL A 15 -0.63 10.09 2.25
CA VAL A 15 -1.18 11.18 1.43
C VAL A 15 -2.38 11.82 2.10
N LEU A 16 -3.27 11.02 2.70
CA LEU A 16 -4.31 11.49 3.61
C LEU A 16 -4.10 10.85 4.99
N GLY A 17 -3.92 11.69 6.00
CA GLY A 17 -3.54 11.27 7.34
C GLY A 17 -4.28 11.99 8.46
N LYS A 18 -3.89 11.71 9.70
CA LYS A 18 -4.48 12.27 10.93
C LYS A 18 -4.56 13.80 10.91
N GLU A 19 -3.54 14.47 10.38
CA GLU A 19 -3.48 15.93 10.26
C GLU A 19 -4.54 16.50 9.30
N ASP A 20 -5.02 15.68 8.36
CA ASP A 20 -6.11 16.03 7.44
C ASP A 20 -7.50 15.80 8.05
N GLY A 21 -7.58 15.31 9.30
CA GLY A 21 -8.82 15.04 10.01
C GLY A 21 -9.53 13.74 9.60
N VAL A 22 -8.84 12.81 8.93
CA VAL A 22 -9.41 11.48 8.65
C VAL A 22 -9.53 10.68 9.97
N PRO A 23 -10.69 10.07 10.26
CA PRO A 23 -10.94 9.54 11.61
C PRO A 23 -10.44 8.11 11.83
N ASN A 24 -10.38 7.29 10.77
CA ASN A 24 -10.26 5.83 10.91
C ASN A 24 -9.11 5.22 10.11
N TYR A 25 -8.83 5.76 8.92
CA TYR A 25 -7.91 5.16 7.98
C TYR A 25 -7.03 6.22 7.33
N VAL A 26 -5.76 5.87 7.13
CA VAL A 26 -4.81 6.65 6.34
C VAL A 26 -4.70 6.07 4.93
N MET A 27 -4.44 6.93 3.96
CA MET A 27 -4.25 6.53 2.57
C MET A 27 -2.82 6.77 2.13
N LEU A 28 -2.21 5.74 1.56
CA LEU A 28 -0.88 5.77 0.98
C LEU A 28 -0.96 5.52 -0.53
N TYR A 29 -0.06 6.15 -1.27
CA TYR A 29 0.24 5.79 -2.66
C TYR A 29 1.70 5.32 -2.73
N VAL A 30 1.91 4.07 -3.09
CA VAL A 30 3.24 3.44 -3.10
C VAL A 30 3.58 3.04 -4.53
N GLN A 31 4.75 3.48 -4.98
CA GLN A 31 5.31 3.12 -6.27
C GLN A 31 6.50 2.19 -6.04
N HIS A 32 6.56 1.12 -6.82
CA HIS A 32 7.69 0.21 -6.85
C HIS A 32 8.31 0.28 -8.24
N ALA A 33 9.54 0.79 -8.33
CA ALA A 33 10.33 0.72 -9.54
C ALA A 33 10.59 -0.75 -9.95
N PRO A 34 10.99 -1.02 -11.21
CA PRO A 34 11.40 -2.37 -11.62
C PRO A 34 12.45 -2.97 -10.66
N GLY A 35 12.16 -4.15 -10.12
CA GLY A 35 13.01 -4.84 -9.14
C GLY A 35 12.91 -4.33 -7.69
N GLU A 36 12.14 -3.28 -7.43
CA GLU A 36 11.91 -2.77 -6.07
C GLU A 36 10.89 -3.61 -5.30
N SER A 37 11.02 -3.58 -3.98
CA SER A 37 10.07 -4.19 -3.07
C SER A 37 9.86 -3.36 -1.82
N SER A 38 8.71 -3.57 -1.16
CA SER A 38 8.58 -3.18 0.24
C SER A 38 9.54 -3.99 1.10
N PRO A 39 9.82 -3.58 2.35
CA PRO A 39 10.42 -4.48 3.32
C PRO A 39 9.57 -5.75 3.49
N LEU A 40 10.22 -6.87 3.76
CA LEU A 40 9.55 -8.06 4.28
C LEU A 40 9.31 -7.83 5.77
N HIS A 41 8.04 -7.79 6.19
CA HIS A 41 7.69 -7.50 7.57
C HIS A 41 6.31 -8.05 7.95
N THR A 42 5.97 -7.89 9.23
CA THR A 42 4.64 -8.14 9.79
C THR A 42 4.32 -7.02 10.80
N HIS A 43 3.03 -6.80 11.07
CA HIS A 43 2.57 -5.78 12.02
C HIS A 43 1.13 -6.04 12.49
N PRO A 44 0.74 -5.49 13.67
CA PRO A 44 -0.58 -5.71 14.27
C PRO A 44 -1.66 -4.79 13.68
N TRP A 45 -1.70 -4.68 12.34
CA TRP A 45 -2.77 -4.04 11.58
C TRP A 45 -2.84 -4.63 10.18
N GLU A 46 -4.02 -4.53 9.56
CA GLU A 46 -4.26 -5.01 8.21
C GLU A 46 -3.84 -4.00 7.13
N HIS A 47 -3.69 -4.50 5.90
CA HIS A 47 -3.69 -3.69 4.69
C HIS A 47 -4.91 -3.99 3.83
N GLN A 48 -5.45 -2.93 3.23
CA GLN A 48 -6.29 -3.02 2.04
C GLN A 48 -5.56 -2.30 0.90
N ALA A 49 -5.14 -3.03 -0.12
CA ALA A 49 -4.39 -2.48 -1.25
C ALA A 49 -5.15 -2.66 -2.57
N PHE A 50 -4.97 -1.71 -3.48
CA PHE A 50 -5.47 -1.76 -4.84
C PHE A 50 -4.34 -1.48 -5.80
N ILE A 51 -4.06 -2.41 -6.72
CA ILE A 51 -3.01 -2.23 -7.73
C ILE A 51 -3.57 -1.34 -8.85
N THR A 52 -3.09 -0.11 -8.88
CA THR A 52 -3.54 0.91 -9.84
C THR A 52 -2.91 0.74 -11.23
N ASP A 53 -1.69 0.21 -11.28
CA ASP A 53 -0.89 0.07 -12.49
C ASP A 53 0.22 -0.98 -12.30
N GLY A 54 0.64 -1.61 -13.39
CA GLY A 54 1.69 -2.62 -13.40
C GLY A 54 1.28 -3.99 -12.81
N ALA A 55 2.28 -4.82 -12.53
CA ALA A 55 2.11 -6.16 -11.97
C ALA A 55 3.36 -6.58 -11.18
N GLY A 56 3.21 -7.61 -10.35
CA GLY A 56 4.29 -8.11 -9.50
C GLY A 56 3.86 -9.33 -8.68
N ILE A 57 4.52 -9.51 -7.54
CA ILE A 57 4.26 -10.60 -6.61
C ILE A 57 3.97 -10.04 -5.22
N LEU A 58 2.91 -10.55 -4.58
CA LEU A 58 2.73 -10.48 -3.14
C LEU A 58 3.35 -11.75 -2.52
N TYR A 59 4.40 -11.59 -1.71
CA TYR A 59 4.76 -12.62 -0.76
C TYR A 59 3.82 -12.54 0.44
N PHE A 60 3.28 -13.68 0.87
CA PHE A 60 2.30 -13.78 1.95
C PHE A 60 2.48 -15.11 2.68
N GLY A 61 2.91 -15.06 3.95
CA GLY A 61 2.96 -16.23 4.83
C GLY A 61 3.78 -17.41 4.31
N GLY A 62 4.86 -17.17 3.55
CA GLY A 62 5.70 -18.22 2.96
C GLY A 62 5.37 -18.57 1.52
N GLU A 63 4.32 -17.98 0.95
CA GLU A 63 3.88 -18.25 -0.43
C GLU A 63 3.91 -17.00 -1.29
N GLU A 64 3.95 -17.20 -2.61
CA GLU A 64 4.00 -16.14 -3.61
C GLU A 64 2.74 -16.12 -4.46
N TYR A 65 2.12 -14.94 -4.56
CA TYR A 65 0.88 -14.73 -5.28
C TYR A 65 1.07 -13.66 -6.36
N PRO A 66 0.75 -13.94 -7.64
CA PRO A 66 0.81 -12.93 -8.67
C PRO A 66 -0.29 -11.88 -8.45
N ILE A 67 0.09 -10.62 -8.59
CA ILE A 67 -0.80 -9.47 -8.46
C ILE A 67 -0.62 -8.55 -9.68
N LYS A 68 -1.69 -7.91 -10.12
CA LYS A 68 -1.70 -7.04 -11.30
C LYS A 68 -2.73 -5.94 -11.17
N GLN A 69 -2.64 -4.96 -12.07
CA GLN A 69 -3.60 -3.87 -12.20
C GLN A 69 -5.06 -4.37 -12.09
N GLY A 70 -5.82 -3.70 -11.22
CA GLY A 70 -7.22 -4.01 -10.95
C GLY A 70 -7.43 -4.96 -9.77
N ASP A 71 -6.39 -5.63 -9.26
CA ASP A 71 -6.53 -6.52 -8.11
C ASP A 71 -6.71 -5.71 -6.80
N CYS A 72 -7.69 -6.16 -6.00
CA CYS A 72 -7.89 -5.74 -4.62
C CYS A 72 -7.29 -6.79 -3.68
N ILE A 73 -6.48 -6.36 -2.73
CA ILE A 73 -5.68 -7.23 -1.87
C ILE A 73 -6.01 -6.91 -0.41
N HIS A 74 -6.30 -7.95 0.37
CA HIS A 74 -6.38 -7.86 1.82
C HIS A 74 -5.22 -8.63 2.44
N VAL A 75 -4.41 -7.95 3.25
CA VAL A 75 -3.37 -8.58 4.07
C VAL A 75 -3.83 -8.46 5.53
N PRO A 76 -4.19 -9.56 6.21
CA PRO A 76 -4.55 -9.53 7.62
C PRO A 76 -3.38 -9.10 8.52
N GLU A 77 -3.70 -8.73 9.75
CA GLU A 77 -2.70 -8.47 10.79
C GLU A 77 -1.85 -9.72 11.08
N ASP A 78 -0.62 -9.48 11.55
CA ASP A 78 0.32 -10.50 12.01
C ASP A 78 0.72 -11.57 10.98
N ILE A 79 0.50 -11.32 9.68
CA ILE A 79 1.04 -12.14 8.58
C ILE A 79 2.27 -11.47 7.96
N GLU A 80 3.36 -12.23 7.83
CA GLU A 80 4.54 -11.77 7.11
C GLU A 80 4.24 -11.56 5.62
N HIS A 81 4.56 -10.37 5.09
CA HIS A 81 4.22 -10.02 3.72
C HIS A 81 5.23 -9.07 3.07
N GLN A 82 5.24 -9.06 1.73
CA GLN A 82 6.05 -8.17 0.91
C GLN A 82 5.41 -7.94 -0.46
N PHE A 83 5.34 -6.69 -0.91
CA PHE A 83 4.97 -6.36 -2.29
C PHE A 83 6.25 -6.19 -3.11
N ARG A 84 6.37 -6.92 -4.22
CA ARG A 84 7.55 -6.89 -5.10
C ARG A 84 7.13 -6.59 -6.52
N ASN A 85 7.82 -5.65 -7.16
CA ASN A 85 7.73 -5.47 -8.61
C ASN A 85 8.76 -6.38 -9.30
N THR A 86 8.27 -7.43 -9.97
CA THR A 86 9.10 -8.38 -10.73
C THR A 86 9.11 -8.08 -12.24
N GLY A 87 8.49 -6.99 -12.67
CA GLY A 87 8.41 -6.55 -14.06
C GLY A 87 9.49 -5.53 -14.45
N ASP A 88 9.39 -5.01 -15.67
CA ASP A 88 10.27 -4.02 -16.29
C ASP A 88 9.67 -2.60 -16.33
N VAL A 89 8.44 -2.44 -15.87
CA VAL A 89 7.73 -1.16 -15.70
C VAL A 89 7.31 -0.97 -14.24
N PRO A 90 7.07 0.28 -13.77
CA PRO A 90 6.62 0.52 -12.40
C PRO A 90 5.32 -0.21 -12.03
N MET A 91 5.22 -0.68 -10.79
CA MET A 91 3.99 -1.17 -10.18
C MET A 91 3.53 -0.18 -9.12
N ASN A 92 2.29 0.30 -9.23
CA ASN A 92 1.75 1.33 -8.34
C ASN A 92 0.54 0.81 -7.58
N ARG A 93 0.47 1.10 -6.28
CA ARG A 93 -0.66 0.71 -5.42
C ARG A 93 -1.17 1.85 -4.56
N VAL A 94 -2.48 1.90 -4.38
CA VAL A 94 -3.08 2.59 -3.24
C VAL A 94 -3.12 1.60 -2.08
N THR A 95 -2.81 2.03 -0.87
CA THR A 95 -2.93 1.20 0.33
C THR A 95 -3.62 1.99 1.43
N VAL A 96 -4.64 1.38 2.03
CA VAL A 96 -5.43 1.93 3.13
C VAL A 96 -5.10 1.12 4.37
N ASN A 97 -4.66 1.82 5.41
CA ASN A 97 -4.33 1.24 6.70
C ASN A 97 -5.18 1.89 7.79
N PRO A 98 -5.47 1.19 8.90
CA PRO A 98 -5.97 1.82 10.11
C PRO A 98 -5.09 3.00 10.56
N ILE A 99 -5.70 3.99 11.18
CA ILE A 99 -4.99 5.15 11.72
C ILE A 99 -3.92 4.77 12.76
N ARG A 100 -4.11 3.64 13.48
CA ARG A 100 -3.11 3.06 14.40
C ARG A 100 -1.78 2.68 13.75
N SER A 101 -1.70 2.60 12.41
CA SER A 101 -0.45 2.30 11.69
C SER A 101 0.55 3.46 11.69
N VAL A 102 0.14 4.66 12.12
CA VAL A 102 0.97 5.86 12.21
C VAL A 102 0.99 6.46 13.62
N GLU A 103 0.59 5.67 14.63
CA GLU A 103 0.63 6.04 16.04
C GLU A 103 1.98 5.70 16.70
#